data_AF-A0A183GV75-F1
#
_entry.id   AF-A0A183GV75-F1
#
_cell.length_a   1.000
_cell.length_b   1.000
_cell.length_c   1.000
_cell.angle_alpha   90.00
_cell.angle_beta   90.00
_cell.angle_gamma   90.00
#
_symmetry.space_group_name_H-M   'P 1'
#
loop_
_entity.id
_entity.type
_entity.pdbx_description
1 polymer ?
#
loop_
_entity_poly.entity_id
_entity_poly.type
_entity_poly.pdbx_seq_one_letter_code
_entity_poly.pdbx_strand_id
1 'polypeptide(L)'
;MEVEETPGWFTISNGILLVWEGVCGLIIGDDIRLFKIRNEKVLNIDLHGLQTSQISSDGYWECVEISGNLEDGSTMFYYHADNTHNARLILEHLTEVTCLDIKSLTIRLDPDPLRLFSPAQMSNRLKMWALLGDEFCSEFRLVLDHNMPL
;
A
#
# COMPACT_ATOMS: atom_id res chain seq x y z
N MET A 1 -11.70 -25.41 -0.32
CA MET A 1 -12.06 -24.19 -1.07
C MET A 1 -10.77 -23.67 -1.64
N GLU A 2 -10.53 -23.96 -2.92
CA GLU A 2 -9.42 -23.36 -3.66
C GLU A 2 -9.83 -21.93 -3.98
N VAL A 3 -9.08 -20.95 -3.47
CA VAL A 3 -9.30 -19.56 -3.86
C VAL A 3 -8.59 -19.38 -5.20
N GLU A 4 -9.39 -19.19 -6.24
CA GLU A 4 -8.97 -18.86 -7.60
C GLU A 4 -7.99 -17.68 -7.58
N GLU A 5 -6.81 -17.91 -8.17
CA GLU A 5 -5.88 -16.85 -8.53
C GLU A 5 -6.64 -15.80 -9.34
N THR A 6 -6.60 -14.53 -8.93
CA THR A 6 -7.00 -13.42 -9.81
C THR A 6 -5.70 -12.87 -10.41
N PRO A 7 -5.36 -13.22 -11.66
CA PRO A 7 -4.07 -12.84 -12.24
C PRO A 7 -3.86 -11.32 -12.14
N GLY A 8 -2.80 -10.90 -11.45
CA GLY A 8 -2.37 -9.50 -11.37
C GLY A 8 -2.94 -8.67 -10.20
N TRP A 9 -3.58 -9.28 -9.21
CA TRP A 9 -4.03 -8.58 -7.99
C TRP A 9 -3.44 -9.12 -6.69
N PHE A 10 -3.52 -10.44 -6.47
CA PHE A 10 -2.90 -11.08 -5.32
C PHE A 10 -2.66 -12.58 -5.54
N THR A 11 -1.90 -13.19 -4.65
CA THR A 11 -1.89 -14.64 -4.40
C THR A 11 -1.88 -14.89 -2.89
N ILE A 12 -2.37 -16.05 -2.47
CA ILE A 12 -2.31 -16.47 -1.06
C ILE A 12 -1.46 -17.72 -0.98
N SER A 13 -0.37 -17.63 -0.21
CA SER A 13 0.55 -18.73 0.00
C SER A 13 0.91 -18.81 1.48
N ASN A 14 0.73 -19.98 2.08
CA ASN A 14 1.06 -20.25 3.50
C ASN A 14 0.44 -19.25 4.50
N GLY A 15 -0.79 -18.77 4.26
CA GLY A 15 -1.47 -17.80 5.14
C GLY A 15 -0.96 -16.36 5.04
N ILE A 16 -0.14 -16.07 4.03
CA ILE A 16 0.33 -14.73 3.66
C ILE A 16 -0.43 -14.30 2.41
N LEU A 17 -1.01 -13.11 2.46
CA LEU A 17 -1.58 -12.46 1.29
C LEU A 17 -0.49 -11.65 0.59
N LEU A 18 -0.07 -12.12 -0.58
CA LEU A 18 0.86 -11.41 -1.45
C LEU A 18 0.07 -10.54 -2.42
N VAL A 19 0.19 -9.22 -2.33
CA VAL A 19 -0.45 -8.27 -3.26
C VAL A 19 0.55 -7.82 -4.32
N TRP A 20 0.05 -7.56 -5.54
CA TRP A 20 0.89 -7.07 -6.65
C TRP A 20 0.91 -5.54 -6.73
N GLU A 21 1.71 -5.01 -7.66
CA GLU A 21 1.79 -3.57 -7.95
C GLU A 21 0.43 -2.89 -8.09
N GLY A 22 0.30 -1.76 -7.40
CA GLY A 22 -0.87 -0.89 -7.41
C GLY A 22 -2.06 -1.47 -6.62
N VAL A 23 -1.85 -2.52 -5.83
CA VAL A 23 -2.91 -3.14 -5.02
C VAL A 23 -2.74 -2.78 -3.56
N CYS A 24 -3.80 -2.24 -2.97
CA CYS A 24 -3.95 -1.99 -1.55
C CYS A 24 -4.77 -3.10 -0.93
N GLY A 25 -4.26 -3.77 0.10
CA GLY A 25 -5.04 -4.62 0.97
C GLY A 25 -5.43 -3.91 2.25
N LEU A 26 -6.68 -4.09 2.67
CA LEU A 26 -7.25 -3.59 3.90
C LEU A 26 -7.82 -4.78 4.69
N ILE A 27 -7.39 -4.94 5.93
CA ILE A 27 -7.84 -6.00 6.84
C ILE A 27 -8.79 -5.37 7.86
N ILE A 28 -10.03 -5.86 7.91
CA ILE A 28 -11.06 -5.45 8.87
C ILE A 28 -11.60 -6.70 9.55
N GLY A 29 -11.13 -6.99 10.76
CA GLY A 29 -11.46 -8.25 11.44
C GLY A 29 -10.97 -9.45 10.62
N ASP A 30 -11.91 -10.32 10.23
CA ASP A 30 -11.63 -11.52 9.40
C ASP A 30 -11.85 -11.28 7.89
N ASP A 31 -12.22 -10.05 7.49
CA ASP A 31 -12.44 -9.67 6.10
C ASP A 31 -11.22 -8.96 5.53
N ILE A 32 -10.93 -9.26 4.27
CA ILE A 32 -9.88 -8.60 3.49
C ILE A 32 -10.53 -7.91 2.31
N ARG A 33 -10.23 -6.63 2.11
CA ARG A 33 -10.62 -5.88 0.91
C ARG A 33 -9.39 -5.50 0.14
N LEU A 34 -9.43 -5.72 -1.17
CA LEU A 34 -8.38 -5.33 -2.09
C LEU A 34 -8.87 -4.19 -2.95
N PHE A 35 -8.05 -3.15 -3.10
CA PHE A 35 -8.33 -1.98 -3.91
C PHE A 35 -7.24 -1.80 -4.97
N LYS A 36 -7.63 -1.37 -6.17
CA LYS A 36 -6.70 -1.00 -7.24
C LYS A 36 -7.28 0.11 -8.09
N ILE A 37 -6.43 1.03 -8.54
CA ILE A 37 -6.84 2.09 -9.45
C ILE A 37 -6.74 1.63 -10.91
N ARG A 38 -7.82 1.83 -11.66
CA ARG A 38 -7.90 1.65 -13.11
C ARG A 38 -8.73 2.77 -13.71
N ASN A 39 -8.15 3.51 -14.65
CA ASN A 39 -8.80 4.65 -15.32
C ASN A 39 -9.40 5.64 -14.30
N GLU A 40 -8.60 6.06 -13.32
CA GLU A 40 -8.97 7.00 -12.25
C GLU A 40 -10.11 6.53 -11.33
N LYS A 41 -10.51 5.25 -11.43
CA LYS A 41 -11.53 4.65 -10.57
C LYS A 41 -10.90 3.62 -9.67
N VAL A 42 -11.34 3.61 -8.40
CA VAL A 42 -11.01 2.54 -7.47
C VAL A 42 -11.90 1.33 -7.78
N LEU A 43 -11.26 0.21 -8.08
CA LEU A 43 -11.89 -1.10 -8.17
C LEU A 43 -11.65 -1.83 -6.85
N ASN A 44 -12.65 -2.58 -6.38
CA ASN A 44 -12.55 -3.37 -5.15
C ASN A 44 -12.86 -4.85 -5.35
N ILE A 45 -12.19 -5.71 -4.57
CA ILE A 45 -12.50 -7.13 -4.42
C ILE A 45 -12.61 -7.42 -2.91
N ASP A 46 -13.72 -8.00 -2.50
CA ASP A 46 -13.94 -8.41 -1.11
C ASP A 46 -13.67 -9.92 -0.96
N LEU A 47 -12.81 -10.25 -0.01
CA LEU A 47 -12.33 -11.58 0.28
C LEU A 47 -12.79 -11.97 1.69
N HIS A 48 -13.75 -12.89 1.76
CA HIS A 48 -14.37 -13.33 3.01
C HIS A 48 -13.84 -14.68 3.48
N GLY A 49 -13.70 -14.84 4.80
CA GLY A 49 -13.35 -16.13 5.42
C GLY A 49 -11.91 -16.59 5.16
N LEU A 50 -11.02 -15.65 4.84
CA LEU A 50 -9.60 -15.90 4.64
C LEU A 50 -8.83 -15.57 5.92
N GLN A 51 -8.19 -16.58 6.52
CA GLN A 51 -7.26 -16.36 7.62
C GLN A 51 -5.91 -15.93 7.04
N THR A 52 -5.65 -14.63 7.04
CA THR A 52 -4.34 -14.04 6.75
C THR A 52 -3.91 -13.21 7.95
N SER A 53 -2.70 -13.47 8.46
CA SER A 53 -2.11 -12.67 9.53
C SER A 53 -1.17 -11.58 9.01
N GLN A 54 -0.86 -11.61 7.71
CA GLN A 54 0.13 -10.73 7.10
C GLN A 54 -0.19 -10.45 5.63
N ILE A 55 -0.05 -9.18 5.24
CA ILE A 55 0.03 -8.75 3.84
C ILE A 55 1.49 -8.45 3.52
N SER A 56 1.95 -8.91 2.36
CA SER A 56 3.25 -8.59 1.79
C SER A 56 3.10 -8.38 0.28
N SER A 57 4.17 -7.98 -0.40
CA SER A 57 4.16 -7.71 -1.83
C SER A 57 5.48 -8.14 -2.45
N ASP A 58 5.37 -8.70 -3.66
CA ASP A 58 6.47 -8.97 -4.58
C ASP A 58 6.48 -7.96 -5.75
N GLY A 59 5.93 -6.76 -5.52
CA GLY A 59 5.80 -5.75 -6.57
C GLY A 59 7.14 -5.09 -6.95
N TYR A 60 7.14 -4.38 -8.07
CA TYR A 60 8.36 -3.87 -8.68
C TYR A 60 9.15 -2.88 -7.82
N TRP A 61 10.45 -2.85 -8.07
CA TRP A 61 11.49 -2.03 -7.42
C TRP A 61 11.21 -0.52 -7.30
N GLU A 62 10.37 0.03 -8.17
CA GLU A 62 10.11 1.46 -8.35
C GLU A 62 8.98 1.94 -7.45
N CYS A 63 8.19 0.98 -6.97
CA CYS A 63 7.05 1.21 -6.13
C CYS A 63 7.46 1.58 -4.70
N VAL A 64 6.47 2.02 -3.96
CA VAL A 64 6.60 2.44 -2.57
C VAL A 64 5.64 1.63 -1.73
N GLU A 65 6.13 1.07 -0.63
CA GLU A 65 5.29 0.40 0.33
C GLU A 65 4.68 1.43 1.27
N ILE A 66 3.36 1.46 1.35
CA ILE A 66 2.61 2.29 2.28
C ILE A 66 1.84 1.36 3.21
N SER A 67 2.02 1.48 4.52
CA SER A 67 1.34 0.66 5.50
C SER A 67 0.94 1.45 6.73
N GLY A 68 -0.06 0.97 7.45
CA GLY A 68 -0.56 1.69 8.61
C GLY A 68 -1.80 1.07 9.24
N ASN A 69 -2.32 1.78 10.24
CA ASN A 69 -3.53 1.45 10.97
C ASN A 69 -4.48 2.65 10.95
N LEU A 70 -5.79 2.35 10.96
CA LEU A 70 -6.82 3.37 11.18
C LEU A 70 -7.05 3.61 12.68
N GLU A 71 -7.87 4.61 13.01
CA GLU A 71 -8.11 5.03 14.41
C GLU A 71 -8.58 3.93 15.36
N ASP A 72 -9.32 2.94 14.84
CA ASP A 72 -9.80 1.78 15.60
C ASP A 72 -8.65 0.87 16.07
N GLY A 73 -7.45 1.00 15.50
CA GLY A 73 -6.25 0.23 15.80
C GLY A 73 -6.27 -1.19 15.24
N SER A 74 -7.45 -1.79 15.05
CA SER A 74 -7.64 -3.12 14.47
C SER A 74 -7.60 -3.15 12.96
N THR A 75 -8.02 -2.06 12.30
CA THR A 75 -8.03 -2.00 10.84
C THR A 75 -6.65 -1.63 10.34
N MET A 76 -6.08 -2.52 9.52
CA MET A 76 -4.73 -2.39 8.97
C MET A 76 -4.77 -2.33 7.45
N PHE A 77 -3.87 -1.56 6.86
CA PHE A 77 -3.69 -1.56 5.41
C PHE A 77 -2.23 -1.70 5.01
N TYR A 78 -2.05 -2.26 3.82
CA TYR A 78 -0.78 -2.35 3.15
C TYR A 78 -0.99 -2.12 1.66
N TYR A 79 -0.23 -1.20 1.09
CA TYR A 79 -0.37 -0.75 -0.28
C TYR A 79 0.98 -0.71 -0.99
N HIS A 80 1.05 -1.39 -2.14
CA HIS A 80 2.20 -1.32 -3.03
C HIS A 80 1.98 -0.24 -4.08
N ALA A 81 2.32 1.00 -3.73
CA ALA A 81 1.98 2.18 -4.51
C ALA A 81 2.92 2.38 -5.71
N ASP A 82 2.34 2.66 -6.87
CA ASP A 82 3.07 2.97 -8.11
C ASP A 82 3.46 4.45 -8.20
N ASN A 83 2.59 5.35 -7.73
CA ASN A 83 2.83 6.79 -7.73
C ASN A 83 2.01 7.53 -6.63
N THR A 84 2.40 8.76 -6.32
CA THR A 84 1.75 9.57 -5.26
C THR A 84 0.32 9.97 -5.58
N HIS A 85 -0.05 10.10 -6.86
CA HIS A 85 -1.42 10.47 -7.25
C HIS A 85 -2.39 9.33 -6.94
N ASN A 86 -2.06 8.11 -7.36
CA ASN A 86 -2.83 6.92 -7.04
C ASN A 86 -2.83 6.62 -5.54
N ALA A 87 -1.70 6.83 -4.86
CA ALA A 87 -1.64 6.69 -3.41
C ALA A 87 -2.58 7.64 -2.68
N ARG A 88 -2.67 8.91 -3.09
CA ARG A 88 -3.65 9.84 -2.53
C ARG A 88 -5.07 9.30 -2.67
N LEU A 89 -5.46 8.92 -3.88
CA LEU A 89 -6.80 8.39 -4.17
C LEU A 89 -7.15 7.15 -3.34
N ILE A 90 -6.18 6.24 -3.14
CA ILE A 90 -6.38 5.08 -2.27
C ILE A 90 -6.54 5.50 -0.81
N LEU A 91 -5.67 6.38 -0.29
CA LEU A 91 -5.73 6.80 1.11
C LEU A 91 -7.03 7.56 1.42
N GLU A 92 -7.49 8.43 0.52
CA GLU A 92 -8.83 9.07 0.60
C GLU A 92 -9.94 8.02 0.59
N HIS A 93 -9.85 7.05 -0.32
CA HIS A 93 -10.85 5.99 -0.40
C HIS A 93 -10.92 5.16 0.88
N LEU A 94 -9.78 4.86 1.51
CA LEU A 94 -9.73 4.12 2.77
C LEU A 94 -10.52 4.86 3.87
N THR A 95 -10.27 6.15 4.05
CA THR A 95 -10.97 6.93 5.08
C THR A 95 -12.47 7.08 4.77
N GLU A 96 -12.84 7.22 3.51
CA GLU A 96 -14.23 7.30 3.06
C GLU A 96 -15.00 5.99 3.32
N VAL A 97 -14.44 4.83 2.98
CA VAL A 97 -15.18 3.55 3.09
C VAL A 97 -15.24 3.01 4.50
N THR A 98 -14.30 3.38 5.37
CA THR A 98 -14.31 2.95 6.78
C THR A 98 -14.90 3.99 7.71
N CYS A 99 -15.03 5.26 7.27
CA CYS A 99 -15.35 6.40 8.11
C CYS A 99 -14.36 6.55 9.30
N LEU A 100 -13.08 6.25 9.07
CA LEU A 100 -12.02 6.32 10.09
C LEU A 100 -10.83 7.09 9.52
N ASP A 101 -10.17 7.89 10.35
CA ASP A 101 -8.93 8.56 9.97
C ASP A 101 -7.72 7.59 10.06
N ILE A 102 -6.63 7.97 9.39
CA ILE A 102 -5.37 7.22 9.43
C ILE A 102 -4.60 7.60 10.70
N LYS A 103 -4.42 6.64 11.59
CA LYS A 103 -3.75 6.83 12.88
C LYS A 103 -2.24 6.71 12.78
N SER A 104 -1.76 5.77 11.97
CA SER A 104 -0.35 5.55 11.71
C SER A 104 -0.11 5.34 10.23
N LEU A 105 1.00 5.87 9.74
CA LEU A 105 1.37 5.76 8.33
C LEU A 105 2.87 5.59 8.22
N THR A 106 3.30 4.53 7.55
CA THR A 106 4.69 4.30 7.17
C THR A 106 4.78 4.26 5.66
N ILE A 107 5.69 5.06 5.11
CA ILE A 107 6.02 5.07 3.69
C ILE A 107 7.46 4.58 3.57
N ARG A 108 7.67 3.38 3.03
CA ARG A 108 8.98 2.77 2.80
C ARG A 108 9.30 2.77 1.31
N LEU A 109 10.45 3.36 0.94
CA LEU A 109 10.89 3.43 -0.44
C LEU A 109 12.40 3.41 -0.61
N ASP A 110 12.84 2.97 -1.79
CA ASP A 110 14.18 3.26 -2.29
C ASP A 110 14.21 4.67 -2.92
N PRO A 111 15.11 5.57 -2.49
CA PRO A 111 15.27 6.90 -3.08
C PRO A 111 15.69 6.87 -4.56
N ASP A 112 16.37 5.82 -5.01
CA ASP A 112 16.91 5.67 -6.37
C ASP A 112 16.70 4.25 -6.89
N PRO A 113 15.45 3.80 -7.08
CA PRO A 113 15.12 2.40 -7.33
C PRO A 113 15.83 1.80 -8.56
N LEU A 114 16.12 2.65 -9.56
CA LEU A 114 16.80 2.25 -10.79
C LEU A 114 18.32 2.43 -10.75
N ARG A 115 18.88 3.00 -9.68
CA ARG A 115 20.32 3.36 -9.57
C ARG A 115 20.79 4.32 -10.67
N LEU A 116 19.90 5.19 -11.12
CA LEU A 116 20.09 6.09 -12.25
C LEU A 116 19.68 7.54 -11.94
N PHE A 117 19.17 7.82 -10.74
CA PHE A 117 18.68 9.14 -10.39
C PHE A 117 19.81 10.07 -9.98
N SER A 118 19.75 11.30 -10.47
CA SER A 118 20.56 12.40 -9.94
C SER A 118 20.15 12.75 -8.50
N PRO A 119 21.02 13.44 -7.72
CA PRO A 119 20.66 13.94 -6.39
C PRO A 119 19.37 14.78 -6.36
N ALA A 120 19.11 15.56 -7.41
CA ALA A 120 17.89 16.36 -7.52
C ALA A 120 16.64 15.48 -7.71
N GLN A 121 16.74 14.42 -8.52
CA GLN A 121 15.63 13.49 -8.74
C GLN A 121 15.32 12.69 -7.47
N MET A 122 16.34 12.18 -6.77
CA MET A 122 16.17 11.52 -5.48
C MET A 122 15.51 12.46 -4.46
N SER A 123 16.01 13.69 -4.34
CA SER A 123 15.44 14.69 -3.43
C SER A 123 13.99 15.02 -3.75
N ASN A 124 13.64 15.13 -5.03
CA ASN A 124 12.26 15.38 -5.45
C ASN A 124 11.34 14.19 -5.11
N ARG A 125 11.76 12.95 -5.40
CA ARG A 125 11.02 11.73 -5.04
C ARG A 125 10.74 11.69 -3.53
N LEU A 126 11.76 11.89 -2.71
CA LEU A 126 11.63 11.94 -1.25
C LEU A 126 10.63 13.00 -0.79
N LYS A 127 10.74 14.22 -1.34
CA LYS A 127 9.85 15.31 -1.01
C LYS A 127 8.40 15.00 -1.37
N MET A 128 8.14 14.44 -2.54
CA MET A 128 6.79 14.10 -2.98
C MET A 128 6.12 13.09 -2.04
N TRP A 129 6.84 12.03 -1.66
CA TRP A 129 6.32 11.01 -0.75
C TRP A 129 6.19 11.53 0.70
N ALA A 130 7.11 12.37 1.16
CA ALA A 130 7.00 13.00 2.47
C ALA A 130 5.77 13.92 2.57
N LEU A 131 5.52 14.75 1.55
CA LEU A 131 4.34 15.62 1.51
C LEU A 131 3.03 14.83 1.51
N LEU A 132 2.99 13.69 0.81
CA LEU A 132 1.83 12.80 0.89
C LEU A 132 1.67 12.23 2.31
N GLY A 133 2.75 11.82 2.96
CA GLY A 133 2.70 11.33 4.34
C GLY A 133 2.13 12.36 5.31
N ASP A 134 2.67 13.58 5.26
CA ASP A 134 2.22 14.73 6.08
C ASP A 134 0.75 15.10 5.85
N GLU A 135 0.23 14.90 4.63
CA GLU A 135 -1.17 15.20 4.26
C GLU A 135 -2.16 14.29 5.00
N PHE A 136 -1.80 13.03 5.24
CA PHE A 136 -2.72 12.02 5.78
C PHE A 136 -2.46 11.66 7.25
N CYS A 137 -1.26 11.86 7.77
CA CYS A 137 -0.94 11.46 9.14
C CYS A 137 0.17 12.35 9.73
N SER A 138 -0.13 13.04 10.82
CA SER A 138 0.83 13.92 11.52
C SER A 138 2.01 13.16 12.14
N GLU A 139 1.85 11.86 12.42
CA GLU A 139 2.88 10.98 12.96
C GLU A 139 3.46 10.03 11.90
N PHE A 140 3.37 10.38 10.60
CA PHE A 140 3.88 9.50 9.55
C PHE A 140 5.40 9.28 9.65
N ARG A 141 5.84 8.13 9.14
CA ARG A 141 7.25 7.76 9.08
C ARG A 141 7.68 7.51 7.64
N LEU A 142 8.70 8.22 7.20
CA LEU A 142 9.42 7.91 5.96
C LEU A 142 10.60 6.97 6.26
N VAL A 143 10.62 5.80 5.62
CA VAL A 143 11.70 4.80 5.76
C VAL A 143 12.43 4.70 4.44
N LEU A 144 13.73 5.00 4.45
CA LEU A 144 14.59 4.85 3.28
C LEU A 144 15.20 3.46 3.29
N ASP A 145 14.95 2.70 2.25
CA ASP A 145 15.45 1.34 2.14
C ASP A 145 16.05 1.08 0.75
N HIS A 146 17.38 0.99 0.71
CA HIS A 146 18.14 0.70 -0.50
C HIS A 146 18.20 -0.80 -0.84
N ASN A 147 17.61 -1.65 0.00
CA ASN A 147 17.56 -3.10 -0.17
C ASN A 147 16.12 -3.60 -0.34
N MET A 148 15.20 -2.74 -0.80
CA MET A 148 13.88 -3.23 -1.17
C MET A 148 14.03 -4.36 -2.20
N PRO A 149 13.31 -5.48 -2.02
CA PRO A 149 13.47 -6.66 -2.85
C PRO A 149 13.26 -6.33 -4.34
N LEU A 150 14.13 -6.91 -5.18
CA LEU A 150 14.10 -6.82 -6.65
C LEU A 150 13.02 -7.71 -7.24
#